data_AF-A0AAV5D6A2-F1
#
_entry.id   AF-A0AAV5D6A2-F1
#
_cell.length_a   1.000
_cell.length_b   1.000
_cell.length_c   1.000
_cell.angle_alpha   90.00
_cell.angle_beta   90.00
_cell.angle_gamma   90.00
#
_symmetry.space_group_name_H-M   'P 1'
#
loop_
_entity.id
_entity.type
_entity.pdbx_description
1 polymer ?
#
loop_
_entity_poly.entity_id
_entity_poly.type
_entity_poly.pdbx_seq_one_letter_code
_entity_poly.pdbx_strand_id
1 'polypeptide(L)'
;MKKRATTTQGELKKSRPWKCCDLALCTRTNPPTCRCLDKVDRCSNACDKCEETEDSRYTCKDWYSGNPGPMCNKQDDDERPWNCCNNQICTRSMPPTCRCFDVVDQCAKGCKRCQETMTGWGYRCLDSYFGDMAPPCDSQGGKQ
;
A
#
# COMPACT_ATOMS: atom_id res chain seq x y z
N MET A 1 43.32 -19.39 20.94
CA MET A 1 42.45 -18.24 20.59
C MET A 1 41.79 -18.48 19.23
N LYS A 2 40.48 -18.77 19.19
CA LYS A 2 39.64 -18.68 17.99
C LYS A 2 38.28 -18.16 18.46
N LYS A 3 38.02 -16.86 18.27
CA LYS A 3 36.72 -16.26 18.60
C LYS A 3 35.73 -16.68 17.50
N ARG A 4 34.68 -17.41 17.87
CA ARG A 4 33.54 -17.70 17.00
C ARG A 4 32.82 -16.39 16.73
N ALA A 5 32.66 -16.04 15.46
CA ALA A 5 31.77 -14.98 15.04
C ALA A 5 30.34 -15.50 15.12
N THR A 6 29.57 -15.01 16.09
CA THR A 6 28.11 -15.10 16.13
C THR A 6 27.58 -14.00 15.22
N THR A 7 27.28 -14.32 13.97
CA THR A 7 26.57 -13.41 13.05
C THR A 7 25.11 -13.36 13.45
N THR A 8 24.70 -12.23 14.02
CA THR A 8 23.32 -11.87 14.31
C THR A 8 22.55 -11.76 12.99
N GLN A 9 21.58 -12.64 12.76
CA GLN A 9 20.65 -12.52 11.62
C GLN A 9 19.72 -11.33 11.85
N GLY A 10 20.11 -10.16 11.34
CA GLY A 10 19.15 -9.16 10.91
C GLY A 10 18.71 -9.53 9.50
N GLU A 11 17.52 -10.10 9.34
CA GLU A 11 16.92 -10.34 8.03
C GLU A 11 16.90 -9.03 7.23
N LEU A 12 17.63 -8.97 6.12
CA LEU A 12 17.48 -7.94 5.12
C LEU A 12 16.02 -7.99 4.65
N LYS A 13 15.18 -7.07 5.13
CA LYS A 13 13.80 -6.91 4.62
C LYS A 13 13.91 -6.63 3.12
N LYS A 14 13.61 -7.63 2.30
CA LYS A 14 13.62 -7.49 0.84
C LYS A 14 12.61 -6.40 0.46
N SER A 15 13.07 -5.37 -0.23
CA SER A 15 12.21 -4.30 -0.74
C SER A 15 11.21 -4.86 -1.75
N ARG A 16 10.07 -4.18 -1.88
CA ARG A 16 9.04 -4.56 -2.86
C ARG A 16 9.63 -4.55 -4.29
N PRO A 17 9.45 -5.63 -5.09
CA PRO A 17 10.06 -5.72 -6.42
C PRO A 17 9.46 -4.78 -7.46
N TRP A 18 8.22 -4.32 -7.24
CA TRP A 18 7.46 -3.44 -8.14
C TRP A 18 7.01 -2.15 -7.43
N LYS A 19 6.77 -1.10 -8.22
CA LYS A 19 6.28 0.19 -7.70
C LYS A 19 4.78 0.16 -7.41
N CYS A 20 4.02 -0.38 -8.36
CA CYS A 20 2.57 -0.57 -8.34
C CYS A 20 2.24 -2.00 -8.84
N CYS A 21 1.03 -2.48 -8.58
CA CYS A 21 0.55 -3.77 -9.08
C CYS A 21 -0.97 -3.77 -9.26
N ASP A 22 -1.45 -4.03 -10.47
CA ASP A 22 -2.88 -4.15 -10.77
C ASP A 22 -3.40 -5.56 -10.44
N LEU A 23 -2.61 -6.60 -10.72
CA LEU A 23 -2.94 -8.00 -10.52
C LEU A 23 -2.05 -8.65 -9.45
N ALA A 24 -2.34 -8.36 -8.19
CA ALA A 24 -1.63 -8.93 -7.05
C ALA A 24 -2.21 -10.29 -6.60
N LEU A 25 -1.39 -11.33 -6.60
CA LEU A 25 -1.71 -12.62 -6.00
C LEU A 25 -1.12 -12.70 -4.58
N CYS A 26 -1.96 -12.70 -3.55
CA CYS A 26 -1.53 -12.66 -2.15
C CYS A 26 -2.10 -13.82 -1.31
N THR A 27 -1.33 -14.29 -0.33
CA THR A 27 -1.84 -15.17 0.73
C THR A 27 -2.78 -14.44 1.68
N ARG A 28 -3.66 -15.18 2.38
CA ARG A 28 -4.60 -14.61 3.38
C ARG A 28 -3.98 -14.52 4.80
N THR A 29 -2.66 -14.38 4.90
CA THR A 29 -1.89 -14.24 6.15
C THR A 29 -1.69 -12.76 6.52
N ASN A 30 -1.25 -12.48 7.74
CA ASN A 30 -0.87 -11.12 8.17
C ASN A 30 0.56 -11.12 8.75
N PRO A 31 1.57 -10.56 8.04
CA PRO A 31 1.47 -9.91 6.73
C PRO A 31 1.20 -10.92 5.58
N PRO A 32 0.63 -10.45 4.45
CA PRO A 32 0.45 -11.30 3.28
C PRO A 32 1.80 -11.52 2.56
N THR A 33 1.94 -12.64 1.89
CA THR A 33 3.01 -12.88 0.91
C THR A 33 2.41 -12.77 -0.47
N CYS A 34 2.91 -11.84 -1.28
CA CYS A 34 2.32 -11.40 -2.53
C CYS A 34 3.30 -11.56 -3.71
N ARG A 35 2.74 -11.78 -4.90
CA ARG A 35 3.44 -11.73 -6.19
C ARG A 35 2.62 -10.88 -7.16
N CYS A 36 3.27 -9.99 -7.91
CA CYS A 36 2.59 -9.24 -8.95
C CYS A 36 2.55 -10.02 -10.26
N LEU A 37 1.39 -10.05 -10.91
CA LEU A 37 1.17 -10.77 -12.17
C LEU A 37 1.11 -9.84 -13.39
N ASP A 38 1.36 -8.55 -13.19
CA ASP A 38 1.35 -7.57 -14.26
C ASP A 38 2.36 -7.93 -15.35
N LYS A 39 1.93 -7.76 -16.61
CA LYS A 39 2.79 -7.85 -17.78
C LYS A 39 3.35 -6.45 -18.08
N VAL A 40 4.67 -6.28 -17.99
CA VAL A 40 5.37 -5.01 -18.22
C VAL A 40 6.31 -5.10 -19.42
N ASP A 41 6.68 -3.97 -20.02
CA ASP A 41 7.68 -3.94 -21.10
C ASP A 41 9.08 -4.28 -20.59
N ARG A 42 9.38 -3.94 -19.34
CA ARG A 42 10.65 -4.24 -18.68
C ARG A 42 10.44 -4.37 -17.18
N CYS A 43 11.07 -5.37 -16.58
CA CYS A 43 11.05 -5.49 -15.13
C CYS A 43 11.79 -4.34 -14.44
N SER A 44 11.33 -4.01 -13.24
CA SER A 44 12.04 -3.14 -12.29
C SER A 44 13.39 -3.77 -11.91
N ASN A 45 14.40 -2.93 -11.65
CA ASN A 45 15.71 -3.37 -11.16
C ASN A 45 15.64 -4.06 -9.78
N ALA A 46 14.53 -3.88 -9.05
CA ALA A 46 14.28 -4.56 -7.78
C ALA A 46 13.69 -5.97 -7.94
N CYS A 47 13.40 -6.41 -9.17
CA CYS A 47 12.95 -7.75 -9.48
C CYS A 47 14.14 -8.65 -9.83
N ASP A 48 14.39 -9.68 -9.03
CA ASP A 48 15.50 -10.61 -9.26
C ASP A 48 15.16 -11.61 -10.38
N LYS A 49 13.91 -12.07 -10.44
CA LYS A 49 13.45 -13.07 -11.41
C LYS A 49 12.47 -12.46 -12.39
N CYS A 50 13.00 -11.94 -13.49
CA CYS A 50 12.23 -11.42 -14.60
C CYS A 50 12.11 -12.47 -15.71
N GLU A 51 10.88 -12.86 -16.05
CA GLU A 51 10.63 -13.86 -17.09
C GLU A 51 9.81 -13.24 -18.23
N GLU A 52 10.21 -13.54 -19.46
CA GLU A 52 9.45 -13.19 -20.67
C GLU A 52 8.21 -14.09 -20.80
N THR A 53 7.16 -13.53 -21.37
CA THR A 53 5.86 -14.16 -21.65
C THR A 53 5.71 -14.34 -23.16
N GLU A 54 4.74 -15.15 -23.59
CA GLU A 54 4.50 -15.44 -25.02
C GLU A 54 4.29 -14.17 -25.88
N ASP A 55 3.75 -13.10 -25.28
CA ASP A 55 3.48 -11.83 -25.95
C ASP A 55 4.70 -10.87 -26.00
N SER A 56 5.92 -11.38 -25.77
CA SER A 56 7.15 -10.55 -25.65
C SER A 56 7.10 -9.49 -24.53
N ARG A 57 6.25 -9.71 -23.53
CA ARG A 57 6.15 -8.91 -22.29
C ARG A 57 6.82 -9.64 -21.14
N TYR A 58 7.10 -8.96 -20.04
CA TYR A 58 7.77 -9.56 -18.89
C TYR A 58 6.88 -9.58 -17.65
N THR A 59 7.05 -10.59 -16.80
CA THR A 59 6.40 -10.66 -15.48
C THR A 59 7.45 -10.95 -14.41
N CYS A 60 7.38 -10.19 -13.31
CA CYS A 60 8.24 -10.43 -12.15
C CYS A 60 7.76 -11.65 -11.35
N LYS A 61 8.66 -12.61 -11.07
CA LYS A 61 8.34 -13.82 -10.31
C LYS A 61 8.69 -13.76 -8.83
N ASP A 62 9.21 -12.62 -8.37
CA ASP A 62 9.58 -12.42 -6.98
C ASP A 62 8.36 -12.43 -6.06
N TRP A 63 8.50 -13.12 -4.93
CA TRP A 63 7.56 -13.03 -3.82
C TRP A 63 8.00 -11.94 -2.84
N TYR A 64 7.02 -11.21 -2.30
CA TYR A 64 7.21 -10.13 -1.35
C TYR A 64 6.30 -10.32 -0.13
N SER A 65 6.86 -10.29 1.08
CA SER A 65 6.08 -10.34 2.32
C SER A 65 5.70 -8.92 2.76
N GLY A 66 4.46 -8.53 2.46
CA GLY A 66 3.90 -7.22 2.79
C GLY A 66 2.83 -6.78 1.80
N ASN A 67 2.34 -5.54 1.96
CA ASN A 67 1.33 -4.97 1.08
C ASN A 67 1.85 -4.84 -0.37
N PRO A 68 1.11 -5.36 -1.39
CA PRO A 68 1.53 -5.36 -2.78
C PRO A 68 1.68 -3.94 -3.38
N GLY A 69 1.21 -2.89 -2.70
CA GLY A 69 1.30 -1.53 -3.19
C GLY A 69 0.18 -1.17 -4.15
N PRO A 70 0.23 0.06 -4.67
CA PRO A 70 -0.95 0.68 -5.27
C PRO A 70 -1.22 0.07 -6.63
N MET A 71 -2.45 0.19 -7.11
CA MET A 71 -2.75 -0.05 -8.53
C MET A 71 -1.98 0.96 -9.40
N CYS A 72 -1.57 0.51 -10.58
CA CYS A 72 -0.81 1.30 -11.55
C CYS A 72 -1.68 2.32 -12.27
N ASN A 73 -2.93 1.96 -12.58
CA ASN A 73 -3.88 2.81 -13.28
C ASN A 73 -4.90 3.40 -12.30
N LYS A 74 -4.54 4.49 -11.62
CA LYS A 74 -5.52 5.28 -10.83
C LYS A 74 -6.18 6.29 -11.75
N GLN A 75 -7.51 6.30 -11.81
CA GLN A 75 -8.23 7.40 -12.47
C GLN A 75 -8.21 8.63 -11.55
N ASP A 76 -8.36 9.84 -12.11
CA ASP A 76 -8.34 11.07 -11.30
C ASP A 76 -9.46 11.10 -10.23
N ASP A 77 -10.56 10.37 -10.46
CA ASP A 77 -11.65 10.18 -9.49
C ASP A 77 -11.32 9.21 -8.33
N ASP A 78 -10.17 8.52 -8.42
CA ASP A 78 -9.61 7.61 -7.40
C ASP A 78 -8.58 8.31 -6.50
N GLU A 79 -8.57 9.65 -6.45
CA GLU A 79 -7.78 10.39 -5.48
C GLU A 79 -8.19 9.94 -4.06
N ARG A 80 -7.20 9.54 -3.27
CA ARG A 80 -7.46 9.02 -1.92
C ARG A 80 -8.12 10.12 -1.08
N PRO A 81 -9.20 9.84 -0.32
CA PRO A 81 -9.91 10.87 0.45
C PRO A 81 -9.14 11.47 1.63
N TRP A 82 -7.97 10.92 1.99
CA TRP A 82 -7.13 11.35 3.11
C TRP A 82 -5.65 11.19 2.75
N ASN A 83 -4.82 12.15 3.16
CA ASN A 83 -3.36 12.10 2.94
C ASN A 83 -2.69 11.00 3.79
N CYS A 84 -3.17 10.84 5.03
CA CYS A 84 -2.75 9.84 6.00
C CYS A 84 -3.96 9.40 6.84
N CYS A 85 -3.84 8.29 7.57
CA CYS A 85 -4.86 7.90 8.54
C CYS A 85 -4.27 7.06 9.67
N ASN A 86 -4.52 7.47 10.91
CA ASN A 86 -4.16 6.71 12.11
C ASN A 86 -5.23 5.67 12.48
N ASN A 87 -6.51 5.99 12.31
CA ASN A 87 -7.64 5.13 12.65
C ASN A 87 -8.38 4.63 11.41
N GLN A 88 -7.71 3.85 10.56
CA GLN A 88 -8.35 3.24 9.38
C GLN A 88 -8.90 1.84 9.65
N ILE A 89 -10.04 1.53 9.05
CA ILE A 89 -10.62 0.18 9.02
C ILE A 89 -10.77 -0.25 7.56
N CYS A 90 -10.27 -1.44 7.25
CA CYS A 90 -10.19 -1.97 5.89
C CYS A 90 -10.84 -3.35 5.79
N THR A 91 -11.39 -3.69 4.63
CA THR A 91 -11.80 -5.06 4.31
C THR A 91 -10.58 -5.98 4.23
N ARG A 92 -10.81 -7.30 4.24
CA ARG A 92 -9.75 -8.31 4.09
C ARG A 92 -9.43 -8.66 2.63
N SER A 93 -9.97 -7.93 1.66
CA SER A 93 -9.65 -8.10 0.24
C SER A 93 -8.28 -7.48 -0.07
N MET A 94 -7.70 -7.86 -1.22
CA MET A 94 -6.46 -7.27 -1.73
C MET A 94 -6.70 -6.84 -3.19
N PRO A 95 -6.74 -5.52 -3.49
CA PRO A 95 -6.64 -4.42 -2.53
C PRO A 95 -7.88 -4.31 -1.61
N PRO A 96 -7.74 -3.68 -0.42
CA PRO A 96 -8.87 -3.49 0.48
C PRO A 96 -9.75 -2.29 0.09
N THR A 97 -10.98 -2.29 0.60
CA THR A 97 -11.79 -1.07 0.74
C THR A 97 -11.61 -0.54 2.15
N CYS A 98 -11.09 0.67 2.30
CA CYS A 98 -10.77 1.30 3.59
C CYS A 98 -11.68 2.50 3.88
N ARG A 99 -11.87 2.80 5.18
CA ARG A 99 -12.44 4.04 5.70
C ARG A 99 -11.53 4.60 6.79
N CYS A 100 -11.38 5.91 6.87
CA CYS A 100 -10.64 6.58 7.93
C CYS A 100 -11.60 7.21 8.95
N PHE A 101 -11.31 7.06 10.23
CA PHE A 101 -12.12 7.59 11.33
C PHE A 101 -11.44 8.72 12.10
N ASP A 102 -10.29 9.18 11.63
CA ASP A 102 -9.62 10.35 12.19
C ASP A 102 -10.56 11.56 12.20
N VAL A 103 -10.44 12.33 13.27
CA VAL A 103 -11.07 13.65 13.39
C VAL A 103 -9.99 14.68 13.12
N VAL A 104 -10.28 15.61 12.21
CA VAL A 104 -9.32 16.62 11.74
C VAL A 104 -9.91 18.00 11.67
N ASP A 105 -9.05 19.01 11.64
CA ASP A 105 -9.46 20.41 11.52
C ASP A 105 -10.04 20.71 10.13
N GLN A 106 -9.55 20.03 9.08
CA GLN A 106 -10.03 20.15 7.71
C GLN A 106 -9.86 18.83 6.97
N CYS A 107 -10.87 18.42 6.19
CA CYS A 107 -10.73 17.25 5.33
C CYS A 107 -9.82 17.55 4.12
N ALA A 108 -9.08 16.54 3.68
CA ALA A 108 -8.27 16.61 2.47
C ALA A 108 -9.13 16.87 1.22
N LYS A 109 -8.52 17.42 0.17
CA LYS A 109 -9.19 17.77 -1.10
C LYS A 109 -9.91 16.58 -1.74
N GLY A 110 -9.35 15.37 -1.64
CA GLY A 110 -9.93 14.14 -2.16
C GLY A 110 -11.21 13.69 -1.42
N CYS A 111 -11.54 14.28 -0.27
CA CYS A 111 -12.75 13.94 0.46
C CYS A 111 -13.99 14.61 -0.14
N LYS A 112 -14.87 13.80 -0.73
CA LYS A 112 -16.16 14.20 -1.31
C LYS A 112 -17.21 14.43 -0.22
N ARG A 113 -17.14 13.75 0.93
CA ARG A 113 -18.10 13.88 2.05
C ARG A 113 -17.41 14.18 3.39
N CYS A 114 -17.16 15.47 3.63
CA CYS A 114 -16.62 15.99 4.89
C CYS A 114 -17.76 16.42 5.83
N GLN A 115 -17.84 15.82 7.02
CA GLN A 115 -18.90 16.12 7.98
C GLN A 115 -18.33 16.53 9.34
N GLU A 116 -18.91 17.55 9.96
CA GLU A 116 -18.56 17.99 11.31
C GLU A 116 -18.95 16.93 12.36
N THR A 117 -18.12 16.79 13.38
CA THR A 117 -18.38 15.87 14.50
C THR A 117 -19.49 16.40 15.41
N MET A 118 -20.19 15.50 16.10
CA MET A 118 -21.31 15.88 17.00
C MET A 118 -20.90 16.79 18.16
N THR A 119 -19.62 16.80 18.53
CA THR A 119 -19.10 17.66 19.59
C THR A 119 -18.82 19.09 19.11
N GLY A 120 -18.78 19.33 17.80
CA GLY A 120 -18.36 20.61 17.21
C GLY A 120 -16.84 20.83 17.20
N TRP A 121 -16.04 19.79 17.47
CA TRP A 121 -14.57 19.89 17.50
C TRP A 121 -13.98 19.03 16.37
N GLY A 122 -14.05 19.54 15.13
CA GLY A 122 -13.43 18.96 13.94
C GLY A 122 -14.38 18.18 13.02
N TYR A 123 -13.81 17.65 11.94
CA TYR A 123 -14.49 17.00 10.83
C TYR A 123 -14.01 15.56 10.63
N ARG A 124 -14.85 14.74 10.00
CA ARG A 124 -14.52 13.40 9.54
C ARG A 124 -14.88 13.27 8.06
N CYS A 125 -13.97 12.64 7.31
CA CYS A 125 -14.27 12.21 5.95
C CYS A 125 -15.03 10.87 5.96
N LEU A 126 -16.19 10.80 5.29
CA LEU A 126 -17.04 9.60 5.27
C LEU A 126 -16.83 8.70 4.05
N ASP A 127 -15.86 9.03 3.20
CA ASP A 127 -15.64 8.29 1.97
C ASP A 127 -15.00 6.94 2.23
N SER A 128 -15.28 6.00 1.32
CA SER A 128 -14.63 4.71 1.28
C SER A 128 -13.65 4.73 0.11
N TYR A 129 -12.47 4.15 0.31
CA TYR A 129 -11.40 4.13 -0.67
C TYR A 129 -11.05 2.69 -1.03
N PHE A 130 -11.14 2.32 -2.30
CA PHE A 130 -10.67 1.02 -2.79
C PHE A 130 -9.22 1.15 -3.26
N GLY A 131 -8.30 0.51 -2.55
CA GLY A 131 -6.87 0.63 -2.83
C GLY A 131 -6.04 0.38 -1.58
N ASP A 132 -4.78 0.82 -1.61
CA ASP A 132 -3.86 0.62 -0.50
C ASP A 132 -4.34 1.28 0.80
N MET A 133 -3.86 0.72 1.91
CA MET A 133 -3.91 1.36 3.23
C MET A 133 -3.25 2.74 3.18
N ALA A 134 -3.83 3.69 3.92
CA ALA A 134 -3.23 5.00 4.11
C ALA A 134 -1.97 4.88 4.98
N PRO A 135 -0.94 5.72 4.73
CA PRO A 135 0.19 5.83 5.64
C PRO A 135 -0.28 6.39 7.00
N PRO A 136 0.41 6.07 8.10
CA PRO A 136 0.16 6.70 9.39
C PRO A 136 0.45 8.21 9.31
N CYS A 137 -0.28 9.01 10.09
CA CYS A 137 -0.01 10.44 10.20
C CYS A 137 1.15 10.67 11.17
N ASP A 138 2.28 11.21 10.67
CA ASP A 138 3.40 11.66 11.50
C ASP A 138 3.46 13.19 11.58
N SER A 139 4.34 13.69 12.45
CA SER A 139 4.50 15.13 12.69
C SER A 139 5.12 15.90 11.51
N GLN A 140 5.63 15.21 10.46
CA GLN A 140 6.43 15.82 9.40
C GLN A 140 5.96 15.53 7.96
N GLY A 141 4.86 14.79 7.75
CA GLY A 141 4.51 14.33 6.40
C GLY A 141 3.02 14.25 6.06
N GLY A 142 2.11 14.73 6.92
CA GLY A 142 0.72 14.81 6.53
C GLY A 142 -0.18 15.39 7.59
N LYS A 143 -0.34 16.71 7.61
CA LYS A 143 -1.63 17.27 8.03
C LYS A 143 -2.67 16.79 7.01
N GLN A 144 -3.88 16.44 7.48
CA GLN A 144 -4.99 16.24 6.54
C GLN A 144 -5.28 17.55 5.80
#